data_AF-A0A9E0IGT0-F1
#
_entry.id   AF-A0A9E0IGT0-F1
#
_cell.length_a   1.000
_cell.length_b   1.000
_cell.length_c   1.000
_cell.angle_alpha   90.00
_cell.angle_beta   90.00
_cell.angle_gamma   90.00
#
_symmetry.space_group_name_H-M   'P 1'
#
loop_
_entity.id
_entity.type
_entity.pdbx_description
1 polymer ?
#
loop_
_entity_poly.entity_id
_entity_poly.type
_entity_poly.pdbx_seq_one_letter_code
_entity_poly.pdbx_strand_id
1 'polypeptide(L)' 'MRAGLVVMTECVREVDTVARLGGDEFVVMLGELDSDKVVSMARPDAVAEEIRASLVLS' A
#
# COMPACT_ATOMS: atom_id res chain seq x y z
N MET A 1 -20.13 -1.41 -1.21
CA MET A 1 -18.81 -1.54 -0.56
C MET A 1 -17.89 -2.43 -1.41
N ARG A 2 -17.23 -1.87 -2.43
CA ARG A 2 -16.21 -2.55 -3.26
C ARG A 2 -14.98 -1.66 -3.58
N ALA A 3 -15.01 -0.38 -3.23
CA ALA A 3 -14.02 0.61 -3.68
C ALA A 3 -12.67 0.55 -2.94
N GLY A 4 -12.66 0.34 -1.61
CA GLY A 4 -11.41 0.46 -0.83
C GLY A 4 -10.31 -0.54 -1.18
N LEU A 5 -10.69 -1.79 -1.51
CA LEU A 5 -9.69 -2.82 -1.84
C LEU A 5 -9.06 -2.59 -3.22
N VAL A 6 -9.86 -2.15 -4.20
CA VAL A 6 -9.39 -1.90 -5.58
C VAL A 6 -8.35 -0.78 -5.61
N VAL A 7 -8.63 0.32 -4.90
CA VAL A 7 -7.73 1.48 -4.81
C VAL A 7 -6.38 1.07 -4.22
N MET A 8 -6.36 0.30 -3.14
CA MET A 8 -5.12 -0.12 -2.50
C MET A 8 -4.28 -1.05 -3.37
N THR A 9 -4.92 -1.92 -4.16
CA THR A 9 -4.19 -2.83 -5.07
C THR A 9 -3.50 -2.11 -6.23
N GLU A 10 -3.95 -0.91 -6.60
CA GLU A 10 -3.32 -0.11 -7.66
C GLU A 10 -2.07 0.65 -7.17
N CYS A 11 -1.96 0.90 -5.86
CA CYS A 11 -0.83 1.61 -5.23
C CYS A 11 0.34 0.69 -4.83
N VAL A 12 0.26 -0.61 -5.13
CA VAL A 12 1.25 -1.60 -4.71
C VAL A 12 1.72 -2.43 -5.90
N ARG A 13 2.90 -3.05 -5.81
CA ARG A 13 3.42 -3.95 -6.85
C ARG A 13 2.78 -5.32 -6.74
N GLU A 14 2.87 -6.12 -7.79
CA GLU A 14 2.36 -7.51 -7.80
C GLU A 14 2.95 -8.38 -6.68
N VAL A 15 4.20 -8.13 -6.30
CA VAL A 15 4.90 -8.85 -5.22
C VAL A 15 4.50 -8.40 -3.81
N ASP A 16 3.84 -7.25 -3.69
CA ASP A 16 3.37 -6.72 -2.41
C ASP A 16 1.99 -7.35 -2.08
N THR A 17 1.69 -7.54 -0.80
CA THR A 17 0.45 -8.20 -0.36
C THR A 17 -0.49 -7.21 0.31
N VAL A 18 -1.76 -7.18 -0.10
CA VAL A 18 -2.83 -6.42 0.56
C VAL A 18 -3.85 -7.37 1.17
N ALA A 19 -4.13 -7.18 2.46
CA ALA A 19 -5.15 -7.93 3.18
C ALA A 19 -6.14 -6.96 3.84
N ARG A 20 -7.43 -7.32 3.85
CA ARG A 20 -8.46 -6.59 4.60
C ARG A 20 -8.70 -7.31 5.93
N LEU A 21 -8.60 -6.58 7.04
CA LEU A 21 -8.82 -7.14 8.37
C LEU A 21 -10.29 -7.06 8.79
N GLY A 22 -10.98 -6.00 8.39
CA GLY A 22 -12.39 -5.74 8.70
C GLY A 22 -12.76 -4.32 8.34
N GLY A 23 -14.04 -3.97 8.28
CA GLY A 23 -14.46 -2.56 8.06
C GLY A 23 -13.71 -1.86 6.92
N ASP A 24 -13.07 -0.74 7.24
CA ASP A 24 -12.14 0.04 6.42
C ASP A 24 -10.65 -0.17 6.80
N GLU A 25 -10.35 -1.23 7.55
CA GLU A 25 -9.01 -1.58 8.02
C GLU A 25 -8.32 -2.58 7.06
N PHE A 26 -7.11 -2.22 6.66
CA PHE A 26 -6.28 -2.98 5.72
C PHE A 26 -4.83 -3.03 6.18
N VAL A 27 -4.14 -4.11 5.79
CA VAL A 27 -2.70 -4.32 5.98
C VAL A 27 -2.06 -4.45 4.61
N VAL A 28 -0.96 -3.71 4.42
CA VAL A 28 -0.09 -3.84 3.26
C VAL A 28 1.27 -4.36 3.72
N MET A 29 1.73 -5.46 3.13
CA MET A 29 3.05 -6.02 3.36
C MET A 29 3.90 -5.79 2.11
N LEU A 30 4.98 -5.03 2.27
CA LEU A 30 5.88 -4.68 1.17
C LEU A 30 7.02 -5.70 1.09
N GLY A 31 7.09 -6.39 -0.04
CA GLY A 31 8.11 -7.39 -0.33
C GLY A 31 9.33 -6.77 -1.01
N GLU A 32 10.40 -7.55 -1.10
CA GLU A 32 11.60 -7.21 -1.91
C GLU A 32 12.13 -5.80 -1.66
N LEU A 33 12.13 -5.38 -0.39
CA LEU A 33 12.77 -4.14 0.02
C LEU A 33 14.28 -4.32 0.08
N ASP A 34 15.00 -3.22 -0.10
CA ASP A 34 16.45 -3.21 0.02
C ASP A 34 16.89 -3.67 1.44
N SER A 35 18.05 -4.31 1.52
CA SER A 35 18.62 -4.72 2.81
C SER A 35 19.17 -3.53 3.60
N ASP A 36 19.53 -2.45 2.91
CA ASP A 36 19.85 -1.17 3.52
C ASP A 36 18.58 -0.51 4.06
N LYS A 37 18.62 -0.15 5.34
CA LYS A 37 17.49 0.45 6.05
C LYS A 37 17.11 1.82 5.47
N VAL A 38 18.09 2.62 5.07
CA VAL A 38 17.85 3.97 4.55
C VAL A 38 17.18 3.88 3.18
N VAL A 39 17.66 2.97 2.33
CA VAL A 39 17.08 2.75 1.00
C VAL A 39 15.68 2.12 1.09
N SER A 40 15.47 1.15 1.97
CA SER A 40 14.19 0.46 2.11
C SER A 40 13.06 1.35 2.65
N MET A 41 13.36 2.40 3.42
CA MET A 41 12.35 3.32 3.94
C MET A 41 11.65 4.16 2.87
N ALA A 42 12.28 4.37 1.70
CA ALA A 42 11.69 5.17 0.64
C ALA A 42 10.40 4.54 0.07
N ARG A 43 10.30 3.21 0.02
CA ARG A 43 9.17 2.52 -0.59
C ARG A 43 7.90 2.55 0.28
N PRO A 44 7.94 2.24 1.59
CA PRO A 44 6.80 2.43 2.49
C PRO A 44 6.22 3.84 2.44
N ASP A 45 7.07 4.86 2.44
CA ASP A 45 6.62 6.26 2.40
C ASP A 45 5.93 6.59 1.08
N ALA A 46 6.48 6.13 -0.05
CA ALA A 46 5.87 6.32 -1.36
C ALA A 46 4.49 5.63 -1.47
N VAL A 47 4.37 4.37 -1.04
CA VAL A 47 3.10 3.63 -1.07
C VAL A 47 2.06 4.29 -0.17
N ALA A 48 2.46 4.76 1.02
CA ALA A 48 1.55 5.48 1.91
C ALA A 48 1.02 6.76 1.26
N GLU A 49 1.85 7.49 0.52
CA GLU A 49 1.43 8.69 -0.19
C GLU A 49 0.54 8.38 -1.39
N GLU A 50 0.85 7.35 -2.19
CA GLU A 50 0.01 6.91 -3.30
C GLU A 50 -1.40 6.53 -2.84
N ILE A 51 -1.50 5.78 -1.73
CA ILE A 51 -2.79 5.42 -1.13
C ILE A 51 -3.53 6.67 -0.67
N ARG A 52 -2.86 7.59 0.04
CA ARG A 52 -3.48 8.85 0.49
C ARG A 52 -4.03 9.66 -0.69
N ALA A 53 -3.23 9.84 -1.74
CA ALA A 53 -3.62 10.58 -2.93
C ALA A 53 -4.84 9.94 -3.60
N SER A 54 -4.86 8.62 -3.75
CA SER A 54 -5.96 7.92 -4.40
C SER A 54 -7.28 7.99 -3.61
N LEU A 55 -7.21 7.97 -2.27
CA LEU A 55 -8.38 8.13 -1.41
C LEU A 55 -8.96 9.54 -1.41
N VAL A 56 -8.12 10.57 -1.60
CA VAL A 56 -8.56 11.98 -1.69
C VAL A 56 -9.20 12.30 -3.04
N LEU A 57 -8.82 11.58 -4.10
CA LEU A 57 -9.28 11.79 -5.48
C LEU A 57 -10.51 10.93 -5.86
N SER A 58 -11.02 10.10 -4.94
CA SER A 58 -12.14 9.16 -5.16
C SER A 58 -13.51 9.71 -4.75
#